data_AF-A2TBT5-F1
#
_entry.id   AF-A2TBT5-F1
#
_cell.length_a   1.000
_cell.length_b   1.000
_cell.length_c   1.000
_cell.angle_alpha   90.00
_cell.angle_beta   90.00
_cell.angle_gamma   90.00
#
_symmetry.space_group_name_H-M   'P 1'
#
loop_
_entity.id
_entity.type
_entity.pdbx_description
1 polymer ?
#
loop_
_entity_poly.entity_id
_entity_poly.type
_entity_poly.pdbx_seq_one_letter_code
_entity_poly.pdbx_strand_id
1 'polypeptide(L)'
;EGARNIRTTEPSIVFRWHPVGREKTKRLVFECIRDGLGYPSIKHDVIGTEQLKYYSQFSKNNNGATDDEAHYWGLVLCMSPGVCGRRKTHKTRSEGGGSIFPAKMMEIVLADGFDWSYSGMQLGPHTGDPTTFKTFEQLWEAFRSQYAYATSKVIRAKDIMRYYESKFLQMPFVSSIDDGYMELGIDSMELSEQPNGWHNPITTVVAANSLVAIKKLIYDEKKYTMAQLVTALRANWHGYEDMRQDFLNAP
;
A
#
# COMPACT_ATOMS: atom_id res chain seq x y z
N GLU A 1 27.46 -11.66 3.19
CA GLU A 1 28.32 -12.86 3.12
C GLU A 1 27.53 -14.14 3.36
N GLY A 2 26.96 -14.37 4.56
CA GLY A 2 26.12 -15.56 4.82
C GLY A 2 25.03 -15.80 3.77
N ALA A 3 24.20 -14.79 3.50
CA ALA A 3 23.14 -14.87 2.47
C ALA A 3 23.68 -15.19 1.06
N ARG A 4 24.80 -14.55 0.68
CA ARG A 4 25.45 -14.79 -0.61
C ARG A 4 25.98 -16.22 -0.75
N ASN A 5 26.58 -16.74 0.31
CA ASN A 5 27.21 -18.06 0.30
C ASN A 5 26.16 -19.18 0.27
N ILE A 6 25.06 -19.03 1.01
CA ILE A 6 24.03 -20.07 1.15
C ILE A 6 22.93 -20.01 0.09
N ARG A 7 22.67 -18.83 -0.49
CA ARG A 7 21.72 -18.59 -1.59
C ARG A 7 20.30 -19.13 -1.36
N THR A 8 19.77 -18.98 -0.15
CA THR A 8 18.37 -19.31 0.13
C THR A 8 17.44 -18.16 -0.28
N THR A 9 16.19 -18.46 -0.61
CA THR A 9 15.21 -17.41 -0.96
C THR A 9 14.77 -16.61 0.26
N GLU A 10 14.87 -17.19 1.45
CA GLU A 10 14.49 -16.56 2.72
C GLU A 10 15.55 -16.77 3.81
N PRO A 11 15.63 -15.87 4.80
CA PRO A 11 14.93 -14.58 4.86
C PRO A 11 15.47 -13.59 3.82
N SER A 12 14.59 -12.82 3.18
CA SER A 12 14.99 -11.65 2.39
C SER A 12 15.66 -10.59 3.27
N ILE A 13 16.33 -9.61 2.64
CA ILE A 13 17.11 -8.58 3.33
C ILE A 13 16.67 -7.19 2.85
N VAL A 14 16.61 -6.24 3.79
CA VAL A 14 16.51 -4.81 3.49
C VAL A 14 17.82 -4.11 3.88
N PHE A 15 18.30 -3.22 3.02
CA PHE A 15 19.37 -2.30 3.33
C PHE A 15 18.83 -0.87 3.37
N ARG A 16 18.91 -0.26 4.55
CA ARG A 16 18.64 1.17 4.75
C ARG A 16 19.82 1.98 4.24
N TRP A 17 19.66 2.59 3.09
CA TRP A 17 20.69 3.37 2.43
C TRP A 17 20.70 4.81 2.93
N HIS A 18 21.87 5.24 3.36
CA HIS A 18 22.20 6.62 3.71
C HIS A 18 23.42 7.08 2.87
N PRO A 19 23.48 8.35 2.45
CA PRO A 19 24.62 8.87 1.69
C PRO A 19 25.93 8.68 2.46
N VAL A 20 25.94 9.06 3.74
CA VAL A 20 27.03 8.76 4.68
C VAL A 20 26.91 7.32 5.15
N GLY A 21 27.85 6.46 4.76
CA GLY A 21 27.87 5.07 5.16
C GLY A 21 29.13 4.36 4.66
N ARG A 22 29.55 3.30 5.35
CA ARG A 22 30.79 2.57 5.02
C ARG A 22 30.69 1.92 3.64
N GLU A 23 31.59 2.31 2.74
CA GLU A 23 31.66 1.74 1.39
C GLU A 23 31.84 0.23 1.41
N LYS A 24 32.65 -0.28 2.34
CA LYS A 24 32.85 -1.73 2.55
C LYS A 24 31.51 -2.48 2.67
N THR A 25 30.56 -1.95 3.44
CA THR A 25 29.24 -2.57 3.59
C THR A 25 28.40 -2.44 2.31
N LYS A 26 28.44 -1.28 1.65
CA LYS A 26 27.73 -1.06 0.37
C LYS A 26 28.22 -2.03 -0.72
N ARG A 27 29.51 -2.37 -0.74
CA ARG A 27 30.07 -3.42 -1.62
C ARG A 27 29.49 -4.80 -1.32
N LEU A 28 29.36 -5.18 -0.04
CA LEU A 28 28.72 -6.46 0.33
C LEU A 28 27.25 -6.54 -0.09
N VAL A 29 26.52 -5.42 -0.03
CA VAL A 29 25.14 -5.33 -0.54
C VAL A 29 25.12 -5.57 -2.05
N PHE A 30 26.02 -4.90 -2.79
CA PHE A 30 26.13 -5.07 -4.24
C PHE A 30 26.47 -6.51 -4.63
N GLU A 31 27.33 -7.20 -3.89
CA GLU A 31 27.67 -8.59 -4.17
C GLU A 31 26.46 -9.53 -4.10
N CYS A 32 25.49 -9.30 -3.21
CA CYS A 32 24.24 -10.06 -3.22
C CYS A 32 23.35 -9.72 -4.44
N ILE A 33 23.26 -8.43 -4.78
CA ILE A 33 22.40 -7.94 -5.87
C ILE A 33 22.90 -8.44 -7.23
N ARG A 34 24.20 -8.30 -7.50
CA ARG A 34 24.83 -8.71 -8.78
C ARG A 34 24.76 -10.23 -9.00
N ASP A 35 24.70 -10.99 -7.91
CA ASP A 35 24.57 -12.45 -7.93
C ASP A 35 23.12 -12.90 -8.18
N GLY A 36 22.19 -11.97 -8.41
CA GLY A 36 20.82 -12.25 -8.82
C GLY A 36 19.89 -12.68 -7.69
N LEU A 37 20.25 -12.44 -6.42
CA LEU A 37 19.42 -12.85 -5.27
C LEU A 37 18.12 -12.05 -5.16
N GLY A 38 18.03 -10.88 -5.80
CA GLY A 38 16.89 -9.97 -5.68
C GLY A 38 16.87 -9.14 -4.38
N TYR A 39 17.84 -9.35 -3.48
CA TYR A 39 17.99 -8.62 -2.22
C TYR A 39 19.50 -8.42 -1.90
N PRO A 40 19.88 -7.50 -0.99
CA PRO A 40 19.03 -6.60 -0.21
C PRO A 40 18.22 -5.60 -1.05
N SER A 41 16.93 -5.45 -0.73
CA SER A 41 16.13 -4.32 -1.23
C SER A 41 16.62 -3.02 -0.61
N ILE A 42 16.58 -1.91 -1.35
CA ILE A 42 17.14 -0.63 -0.89
C ILE A 42 16.02 0.30 -0.42
N LYS A 43 16.15 0.83 0.80
CA LYS A 43 15.24 1.83 1.36
C LYS A 43 15.97 3.10 1.69
N HIS A 44 15.31 4.25 1.50
CA HIS A 44 15.89 5.53 1.84
C HIS A 44 15.85 5.73 3.37
N ASP A 45 17.02 5.80 4.00
CA ASP A 45 17.14 5.84 5.45
C ASP A 45 16.44 7.05 6.08
N VAL A 46 16.78 8.26 5.58
CA VAL A 46 16.22 9.53 6.06
C VAL A 46 14.69 9.57 5.96
N ILE A 47 14.11 9.13 4.84
CA ILE A 47 12.65 9.13 4.66
C ILE A 47 11.97 8.23 5.71
N GLY A 48 12.53 7.05 6.01
CA GLY A 48 11.97 6.17 7.03
C GLY A 48 12.07 6.76 8.43
N THR A 49 13.19 7.41 8.76
CA THR A 49 13.37 8.09 10.05
C THR A 49 12.41 9.27 10.20
N GLU A 50 12.33 10.16 9.21
CA GLU A 50 11.42 11.31 9.27
C GLU A 50 9.95 10.88 9.27
N GLN A 51 9.61 9.78 8.59
CA GLN A 51 8.28 9.18 8.69
C GLN A 51 7.95 8.79 10.13
N LEU A 52 8.85 8.11 10.84
CA LEU A 52 8.58 7.67 12.21
C LEU A 52 8.42 8.85 13.15
N LYS A 53 9.28 9.88 13.06
CA LYS A 53 9.12 11.13 13.81
C LYS A 53 7.76 11.78 13.55
N TYR A 54 7.35 11.84 12.28
CA TYR A 54 6.03 12.34 11.91
C TYR A 54 4.90 11.53 12.56
N TYR A 55 4.98 10.21 12.60
CA TYR A 55 3.94 9.40 13.26
C TYR A 55 3.95 9.55 14.79
N SER A 56 5.11 9.79 15.40
CA SER A 56 5.27 9.91 16.85
C SER A 56 4.46 11.05 17.45
N GLN A 57 4.22 12.13 16.70
CA GLN A 57 3.40 13.26 17.15
C GLN A 57 1.92 12.89 17.40
N PHE A 58 1.45 11.74 16.85
CA PHE A 58 0.07 11.27 17.00
C PHE A 58 -0.09 10.21 18.10
N SER A 59 0.96 9.97 18.89
CA SER A 59 0.92 9.05 20.03
C SER A 59 -0.20 9.44 21.01
N LYS A 60 -1.07 8.49 21.36
CA LYS A 60 -2.21 8.75 22.26
C LYS A 60 -1.81 8.97 23.72
N ASN A 61 -0.65 8.49 24.15
CA ASN A 61 -0.13 8.67 25.50
C ASN A 61 1.11 9.58 25.53
N ASN A 62 1.36 10.36 24.47
CA ASN A 62 2.55 11.22 24.32
C ASN A 62 3.90 10.50 24.49
N ASN A 63 3.96 9.17 24.23
CA ASN A 63 5.19 8.38 24.27
C ASN A 63 5.52 7.76 22.91
N GLY A 64 5.37 8.54 21.83
CA GLY A 64 5.88 8.16 20.51
C GLY A 64 7.41 8.01 20.52
N ALA A 65 7.98 7.52 19.42
CA ALA A 65 9.43 7.48 19.27
C ALA A 65 10.03 8.89 19.45
N THR A 66 11.08 9.00 20.26
CA THR A 66 11.94 10.19 20.27
C THR A 66 12.69 10.33 18.94
N ASP A 67 13.31 11.49 18.71
CA ASP A 67 14.12 11.71 17.51
C ASP A 67 15.23 10.65 17.37
N ASP A 68 15.87 10.28 18.49
CA ASP A 68 16.89 9.22 18.52
C ASP A 68 16.26 7.84 18.26
N GLU A 69 15.13 7.54 18.89
CA GLU A 69 14.41 6.27 18.70
C GLU A 69 13.94 6.08 17.25
N ALA A 70 13.60 7.16 16.54
CA ALA A 70 13.17 7.12 15.15
C ALA A 70 14.27 6.64 14.18
N HIS A 71 15.54 6.59 14.59
CA HIS A 71 16.62 5.95 13.83
C HIS A 71 16.62 4.41 13.95
N TYR A 72 15.95 3.85 14.96
CA TYR A 72 15.87 2.41 15.20
C TYR A 72 14.64 1.83 14.52
N TRP A 73 14.75 1.62 13.20
CA TRP A 73 13.66 1.07 12.41
C TRP A 73 14.07 -0.06 11.49
N GLY A 74 13.14 -0.97 11.28
CA GLY A 74 13.17 -2.04 10.30
C GLY A 74 11.90 -2.01 9.48
N LEU A 75 11.82 -2.85 8.46
CA LEU A 75 10.55 -3.04 7.76
C LEU A 75 9.69 -4.04 8.52
N VAL A 76 8.40 -3.73 8.71
CA VAL A 76 7.45 -4.64 9.36
C VAL A 76 7.23 -5.88 8.50
N LEU A 77 7.11 -5.68 7.18
CA LEU A 77 7.09 -6.73 6.15
C LEU A 77 7.94 -6.25 4.96
N CYS A 78 7.39 -6.18 3.76
CA CYS A 78 8.17 -5.88 2.55
C CYS A 78 8.55 -4.40 2.39
N MET A 79 7.71 -3.45 2.87
CA MET A 79 7.81 -2.05 2.43
C MET A 79 7.69 -1.00 3.54
N SER A 80 6.91 -1.24 4.60
CA SER A 80 6.59 -0.21 5.61
C SER A 80 7.59 -0.20 6.76
N PRO A 81 8.25 0.94 7.06
CA PRO A 81 9.04 1.12 8.27
C PRO A 81 8.23 0.93 9.55
N GLY A 82 8.89 0.49 10.62
CA GLY A 82 8.36 0.42 11.97
C GLY A 82 9.49 0.46 12.98
N VAL A 83 9.21 1.02 14.16
CA VAL A 83 10.19 1.07 15.26
C VAL A 83 10.59 -0.35 15.67
N CYS A 84 11.88 -0.54 15.91
CA CYS A 84 12.47 -1.75 16.45
C CYS A 84 13.16 -1.42 17.77
N GLY A 85 13.00 -2.28 18.77
CA GLY A 85 13.58 -2.08 20.09
C GLY A 85 12.80 -2.85 21.14
N ARG A 86 13.00 -2.45 22.41
CA ARG A 86 12.36 -3.08 23.57
C ARG A 86 10.93 -2.58 23.83
N ARG A 87 10.51 -1.49 23.19
CA ARG A 87 9.22 -0.81 23.39
C ARG A 87 8.74 -0.22 22.06
N LYS A 88 7.45 0.14 21.97
CA LYS A 88 6.85 0.90 20.86
C LYS A 88 6.79 0.17 19.50
N THR A 89 7.18 -1.09 19.44
CA THR A 89 7.18 -1.86 18.19
C THR A 89 5.76 -2.14 17.70
N HIS A 90 5.58 -2.31 16.40
CA HIS A 90 4.30 -2.67 15.80
C HIS A 90 3.89 -4.10 16.17
N LYS A 91 2.69 -4.30 16.74
CA LYS A 91 2.29 -5.60 17.32
C LYS A 91 1.33 -6.44 16.46
N THR A 92 0.52 -5.80 15.62
CA THR A 92 -0.49 -6.49 14.81
C THR A 92 -0.73 -5.79 13.49
N ARG A 93 -0.97 -6.56 12.43
CA ARG A 93 -1.34 -6.07 11.10
C ARG A 93 -2.63 -5.23 11.09
N SER A 94 -3.44 -5.30 12.14
CA SER A 94 -4.58 -4.41 12.33
C SER A 94 -4.16 -2.93 12.47
N GLU A 95 -2.98 -2.65 13.04
CA GLU A 95 -2.40 -1.31 13.05
C GLU A 95 -2.11 -0.84 11.60
N GLY A 96 -1.42 -1.68 10.83
CA GLY A 96 -0.94 -1.30 9.50
C GLY A 96 -0.68 -2.52 8.61
N GLY A 97 -1.12 -2.41 7.36
CA GLY A 97 -1.12 -3.52 6.41
C GLY A 97 -2.49 -3.75 5.79
N GLY A 98 -2.57 -4.79 4.96
CA GLY A 98 -3.67 -5.03 4.02
C GLY A 98 -3.47 -4.30 2.69
N SER A 99 -4.33 -4.57 1.72
CA SER A 99 -4.19 -4.04 0.37
C SER A 99 -5.52 -3.59 -0.24
N ILE A 100 -5.44 -2.61 -1.13
CA ILE A 100 -6.51 -2.17 -2.02
C ILE A 100 -6.02 -2.21 -3.47
N PHE A 101 -6.95 -2.30 -4.43
CA PHE A 101 -6.63 -2.56 -5.83
C PHE A 101 -7.20 -1.48 -6.76
N PRO A 102 -6.46 -0.38 -7.01
CA PRO A 102 -6.95 0.73 -7.82
C PRO A 102 -7.34 0.35 -9.24
N ALA A 103 -6.70 -0.66 -9.85
CA ALA A 103 -7.08 -1.10 -11.20
C ALA A 103 -8.50 -1.64 -11.25
N LYS A 104 -8.89 -2.47 -10.27
CA LYS A 104 -10.27 -2.98 -10.17
C LYS A 104 -11.25 -1.85 -9.86
N MET A 105 -10.87 -0.87 -9.05
CA MET A 105 -11.70 0.32 -8.80
C MET A 105 -11.93 1.11 -10.09
N MET A 106 -10.90 1.29 -10.92
CA MET A 106 -11.02 1.96 -12.22
C MET A 106 -11.95 1.20 -13.16
N GLU A 107 -11.86 -0.13 -13.19
CA GLU A 107 -12.75 -0.95 -14.01
C GLU A 107 -14.22 -0.80 -13.61
N ILE A 108 -14.53 -0.84 -12.31
CA ILE A 108 -15.92 -0.71 -11.85
C ILE A 108 -16.45 0.72 -11.99
N VAL A 109 -15.60 1.76 -12.00
CA VAL A 109 -16.03 3.11 -12.40
C VAL A 109 -16.65 3.09 -13.80
N LEU A 110 -16.06 2.32 -14.73
CA LEU A 110 -16.55 2.15 -16.10
C LEU A 110 -17.76 1.18 -16.19
N ALA A 111 -18.37 0.85 -15.06
CA ALA A 111 -19.50 -0.05 -14.95
C ALA A 111 -20.43 0.30 -13.77
N ASP A 112 -20.48 1.57 -13.36
CA ASP A 112 -21.33 2.05 -12.25
C ASP A 112 -21.17 1.24 -10.93
N GLY A 113 -19.93 0.88 -10.60
CA GLY A 113 -19.56 0.09 -9.42
C GLY A 113 -19.75 -1.42 -9.55
N PHE A 114 -20.24 -1.91 -10.69
CA PHE A 114 -20.48 -3.33 -10.94
C PHE A 114 -19.24 -4.05 -11.50
N ASP A 115 -18.81 -5.12 -10.84
CA ASP A 115 -17.69 -5.94 -11.29
C ASP A 115 -18.16 -7.07 -12.21
N TRP A 116 -18.10 -6.80 -13.50
CA TRP A 116 -18.59 -7.70 -14.54
C TRP A 116 -17.57 -8.72 -15.03
N SER A 117 -16.27 -8.43 -14.91
CA SER A 117 -15.21 -9.29 -15.46
C SER A 117 -14.83 -10.43 -14.53
N TYR A 118 -15.14 -10.32 -13.24
CA TYR A 118 -14.72 -11.28 -12.25
C TYR A 118 -15.87 -11.79 -11.38
N SER A 119 -16.43 -10.96 -10.50
CA SER A 119 -17.40 -11.44 -9.49
C SER A 119 -18.85 -11.48 -9.95
N GLY A 120 -19.23 -10.75 -11.00
CA GLY A 120 -20.60 -10.69 -11.50
C GLY A 120 -21.58 -10.04 -10.52
N MET A 121 -21.10 -9.16 -9.64
CA MET A 121 -21.92 -8.48 -8.64
C MET A 121 -21.53 -7.02 -8.44
N GLN A 122 -22.40 -6.26 -7.76
CA GLN A 122 -22.10 -4.89 -7.35
C GLN A 122 -20.96 -4.92 -6.32
N LEU A 123 -19.81 -4.33 -6.67
CA LEU A 123 -18.61 -4.35 -5.82
C LEU A 123 -18.41 -3.03 -5.06
N GLY A 124 -18.80 -1.92 -5.68
CA GLY A 124 -18.70 -0.58 -5.10
C GLY A 124 -20.02 0.20 -5.13
N PRO A 125 -20.05 1.44 -4.63
CA PRO A 125 -21.21 2.33 -4.80
C PRO A 125 -21.55 2.56 -6.28
N HIS A 126 -22.81 2.89 -6.54
CA HIS A 126 -23.24 3.45 -7.83
C HIS A 126 -22.65 4.86 -7.96
N THR A 127 -21.69 5.03 -8.88
CA THR A 127 -20.99 6.29 -9.14
C THR A 127 -21.45 6.97 -10.44
N GLY A 128 -22.46 6.43 -11.10
CA GLY A 128 -23.04 6.90 -12.34
C GLY A 128 -22.62 6.06 -13.56
N ASP A 129 -23.45 6.12 -14.60
CA ASP A 129 -23.13 5.55 -15.92
C ASP A 129 -21.96 6.33 -16.55
N PRO A 130 -20.82 5.68 -16.84
CA PRO A 130 -19.65 6.35 -17.38
C PRO A 130 -19.90 7.04 -18.73
N THR A 131 -20.86 6.58 -19.53
CA THR A 131 -21.18 7.19 -20.82
C THR A 131 -21.80 8.59 -20.69
N THR A 132 -22.27 8.93 -19.48
CA THR A 132 -22.83 10.24 -19.16
C THR A 132 -21.78 11.26 -18.71
N PHE A 133 -20.56 10.83 -18.35
CA PHE A 133 -19.48 11.71 -17.90
C PHE A 133 -18.96 12.58 -19.05
N LYS A 134 -19.30 13.87 -19.01
CA LYS A 134 -18.94 14.89 -20.02
C LYS A 134 -17.53 15.42 -19.87
N THR A 135 -16.94 15.33 -18.67
CA THR A 135 -15.58 15.80 -18.41
C THR A 135 -14.74 14.73 -17.70
N PHE A 136 -13.42 14.86 -17.80
CA PHE A 136 -12.50 13.95 -17.12
C PHE A 136 -12.63 14.05 -15.60
N GLU A 137 -12.96 15.24 -15.07
CA GLU A 137 -13.15 15.47 -13.64
C GLU A 137 -14.32 14.64 -13.10
N GLN A 138 -15.39 14.44 -13.87
CA GLN A 138 -16.50 13.58 -13.46
C GLN A 138 -16.06 12.11 -13.33
N LEU A 139 -15.24 11.62 -14.27
CA LEU A 139 -14.63 10.29 -14.18
C LEU A 139 -13.70 10.18 -12.97
N TRP A 140 -12.88 11.20 -12.74
CA TRP A 140 -11.95 11.25 -11.61
C TRP A 140 -12.69 11.25 -10.26
N GLU A 141 -13.79 11.98 -10.13
CA GLU A 141 -14.61 11.99 -8.93
C GLU A 141 -15.35 10.67 -8.70
N ALA A 142 -15.79 9.99 -9.76
CA ALA A 142 -16.31 8.62 -9.65
C ALA A 142 -15.25 7.65 -9.11
N PHE A 143 -14.01 7.72 -9.63
CA PHE A 143 -12.88 6.95 -9.13
C PHE A 143 -12.54 7.28 -7.68
N ARG A 144 -12.48 8.56 -7.32
CA ARG A 144 -12.28 9.02 -5.93
C ARG A 144 -13.33 8.43 -5.00
N SER A 145 -14.59 8.40 -5.43
CA SER A 145 -15.71 7.85 -4.65
C SER A 145 -15.57 6.34 -4.41
N GLN A 146 -15.20 5.57 -5.44
CA GLN A 146 -14.88 4.13 -5.30
C GLN A 146 -13.72 3.91 -4.32
N TYR A 147 -12.66 4.71 -4.45
CA TYR A 147 -11.46 4.62 -3.61
C TYR A 147 -11.75 4.96 -2.14
N ALA A 148 -12.53 6.03 -1.89
CA ALA A 148 -12.92 6.45 -0.56
C ALA A 148 -13.80 5.40 0.13
N TYR A 149 -14.77 4.83 -0.61
CA TYR A 149 -15.59 3.72 -0.11
C TYR A 149 -14.73 2.53 0.32
N ALA A 150 -13.86 2.04 -0.57
CA ALA A 150 -13.04 0.88 -0.30
C ALA A 150 -12.08 1.13 0.87
N THR A 151 -11.41 2.28 0.90
CA THR A 151 -10.48 2.66 1.98
C THR A 151 -11.20 2.73 3.32
N SER A 152 -12.36 3.37 3.40
CA SER A 152 -13.16 3.43 4.63
C SER A 152 -13.52 2.03 5.15
N LYS A 153 -13.93 1.13 4.26
CA LYS A 153 -14.29 -0.25 4.64
C LYS A 153 -13.10 -1.02 5.20
N VAL A 154 -11.95 -1.00 4.52
CA VAL A 154 -10.78 -1.79 4.94
C VAL A 154 -10.14 -1.25 6.23
N ILE A 155 -10.09 0.06 6.43
CA ILE A 155 -9.52 0.62 7.67
C ILE A 155 -10.43 0.32 8.87
N ARG A 156 -11.74 0.57 8.76
CA ARG A 156 -12.69 0.26 9.84
C ARG A 156 -12.69 -1.23 10.19
N ALA A 157 -12.56 -2.12 9.20
CA ALA A 157 -12.48 -3.55 9.45
C ALA A 157 -11.25 -3.91 10.31
N LYS A 158 -10.10 -3.29 10.04
CA LYS A 158 -8.90 -3.45 10.87
C LYS A 158 -9.09 -2.91 12.29
N ASP A 159 -9.72 -1.76 12.44
CA ASP A 159 -9.96 -1.18 13.78
C ASP A 159 -10.92 -2.03 14.61
N ILE A 160 -11.96 -2.58 13.98
CA ILE A 160 -12.87 -3.56 14.61
C ILE A 160 -12.10 -4.81 15.01
N MET A 161 -11.20 -5.31 14.13
CA MET A 161 -10.34 -6.45 14.46
C MET A 161 -9.46 -6.14 15.67
N ARG A 162 -8.82 -4.96 15.70
CA ARG A 162 -7.99 -4.52 16.83
C ARG A 162 -8.75 -4.48 18.14
N TYR A 163 -10.00 -4.04 18.11
CA TYR A 163 -10.87 -4.06 19.28
C TYR A 163 -11.04 -5.49 19.83
N TYR A 164 -11.41 -6.45 18.98
CA TYR A 164 -11.60 -7.84 19.42
C TYR A 164 -10.27 -8.52 19.79
N GLU A 165 -9.17 -8.23 19.09
CA GLU A 165 -7.83 -8.73 19.45
C GLU A 165 -7.48 -8.35 20.89
N SER A 166 -7.71 -7.09 21.28
CA SER A 166 -7.45 -6.61 22.65
C SER A 166 -8.30 -7.27 23.74
N LYS A 167 -9.46 -7.84 23.38
CA LYS A 167 -10.41 -8.42 24.33
C LYS A 167 -10.32 -9.94 24.43
N PHE A 168 -9.97 -10.61 23.34
CA PHE A 168 -10.09 -12.07 23.23
C PHE A 168 -8.85 -12.77 22.66
N LEU A 169 -7.88 -12.03 22.10
CA LEU A 169 -6.65 -12.58 21.53
C LEU A 169 -5.42 -11.92 22.14
N GLN A 170 -5.42 -11.81 23.47
CA GLN A 170 -4.27 -11.29 24.22
C GLN A 170 -3.01 -12.12 23.94
N MET A 171 -1.87 -11.45 23.90
CA MET A 171 -0.57 -12.04 23.63
C MET A 171 0.36 -11.85 24.84
N PRO A 172 0.13 -12.55 25.97
CA PRO A 172 0.84 -12.30 27.22
C PRO A 172 2.36 -12.45 27.09
N PHE A 173 2.84 -13.35 26.22
CA PHE A 173 4.28 -13.46 25.95
C PHE A 173 4.84 -12.19 25.30
N VAL A 174 4.18 -11.65 24.27
CA VAL A 174 4.59 -10.40 23.60
C VAL A 174 4.54 -9.23 24.58
N SER A 175 3.48 -9.15 25.38
CA SER A 175 3.32 -8.15 26.44
C SER A 175 4.46 -8.24 27.48
N SER A 176 4.90 -9.46 27.83
CA SER A 176 5.93 -9.67 28.84
C SER A 176 7.35 -9.24 28.43
N ILE A 177 7.59 -9.08 27.13
CA ILE A 177 8.91 -8.72 26.57
C ILE A 177 8.96 -7.29 26.00
N ASP A 178 7.86 -6.54 26.10
CA ASP A 178 7.81 -5.12 25.78
C ASP A 178 7.81 -4.29 27.07
N ASP A 179 8.77 -3.37 27.18
CA ASP A 179 8.96 -2.58 28.42
C ASP A 179 7.71 -1.75 28.76
N GLY A 180 6.96 -1.27 27.76
CA GLY A 180 5.78 -0.43 28.00
C GLY A 180 4.58 -1.21 28.49
N TYR A 181 4.33 -2.39 27.92
CA TYR A 181 3.23 -3.24 28.36
C TYR A 181 3.50 -3.87 29.72
N MET A 182 4.76 -4.23 30.00
CA MET A 182 5.17 -4.68 31.33
C MET A 182 4.99 -3.57 32.39
N GLU A 183 5.42 -2.35 32.09
CA GLU A 183 5.29 -1.20 33.00
C GLU A 183 3.82 -0.87 33.31
N LEU A 184 2.96 -0.92 32.29
CA LEU A 184 1.55 -0.52 32.41
C LEU A 184 0.62 -1.67 32.83
N GLY A 185 1.09 -2.92 32.80
CA GLY A 185 0.28 -4.10 33.13
C GLY A 185 -0.88 -4.34 32.16
N ILE A 186 -0.69 -4.03 30.87
CA ILE A 186 -1.73 -4.15 29.83
C ILE A 186 -1.30 -5.12 28.72
N ASP A 187 -2.26 -5.61 27.93
CA ASP A 187 -1.93 -6.43 26.76
C ASP A 187 -1.36 -5.60 25.59
N SER A 188 -0.50 -6.24 24.80
CA SER A 188 0.15 -5.66 23.62
C SER A 188 -0.80 -5.17 22.52
N MET A 189 -2.07 -5.61 22.53
CA MET A 189 -3.09 -5.16 21.61
C MET A 189 -3.87 -3.93 22.11
N GLU A 190 -3.80 -3.59 23.40
CA GLU A 190 -4.63 -2.52 24.00
C GLU A 190 -4.12 -1.11 23.69
N LEU A 191 -2.81 -0.90 23.81
CA LEU A 191 -2.19 0.42 23.58
C LEU A 191 -1.15 0.33 22.47
N SER A 192 -1.16 1.34 21.59
CA SER A 192 -0.12 1.56 20.59
C SER A 192 0.54 2.90 20.90
N GLU A 193 1.74 2.87 21.49
CA GLU A 193 2.47 4.10 21.86
C GLU A 193 3.06 4.79 20.62
N GLN A 194 3.48 4.03 19.62
CA GLN A 194 3.88 4.55 18.31
C GLN A 194 2.82 4.18 17.28
N PRO A 195 2.02 5.14 16.79
CA PRO A 195 1.13 4.92 15.67
C PRO A 195 1.92 4.51 14.43
N ASN A 196 1.37 3.59 13.64
CA ASN A 196 1.97 3.21 12.37
C ASN A 196 0.90 2.70 11.41
N GLY A 197 -0.08 3.55 11.12
CA GLY A 197 -1.20 3.22 10.25
C GLY A 197 -0.84 3.31 8.76
N TRP A 198 -0.92 2.19 8.04
CA TRP A 198 -0.80 2.16 6.57
C TRP A 198 -1.72 1.11 5.90
N HIS A 199 -1.84 1.23 4.59
CA HIS A 199 -2.51 0.26 3.71
C HIS A 199 -1.86 0.28 2.32
N ASN A 200 -1.85 -0.84 1.60
CA ASN A 200 -1.08 -0.98 0.37
C ASN A 200 -1.95 -0.80 -0.89
N PRO A 201 -1.79 0.29 -1.65
CA PRO A 201 -2.37 0.38 -2.99
C PRO A 201 -1.54 -0.45 -3.97
N ILE A 202 -2.09 -1.59 -4.40
CA ILE A 202 -1.47 -2.53 -5.34
C ILE A 202 -2.20 -2.39 -6.68
N THR A 203 -1.50 -2.39 -7.82
CA THR A 203 -2.05 -2.12 -9.18
C THR A 203 -2.30 -0.65 -9.51
N THR A 204 -1.79 0.28 -8.70
CA THR A 204 -1.94 1.73 -8.90
C THR A 204 -1.53 2.20 -10.30
N VAL A 205 -0.43 1.70 -10.84
CA VAL A 205 0.08 2.12 -12.16
C VAL A 205 -0.89 1.75 -13.29
N VAL A 206 -1.60 0.63 -13.20
CA VAL A 206 -2.61 0.24 -14.19
C VAL A 206 -3.78 1.24 -14.20
N ALA A 207 -4.24 1.65 -13.02
CA ALA A 207 -5.28 2.68 -12.90
C ALA A 207 -4.78 4.04 -13.41
N ALA A 208 -3.56 4.43 -13.04
CA ALA A 208 -2.96 5.70 -13.46
C ALA A 208 -2.81 5.78 -14.98
N ASN A 209 -2.20 4.78 -15.62
CA ASN A 209 -2.03 4.73 -17.07
C ASN A 209 -3.39 4.68 -17.80
N SER A 210 -4.36 3.94 -17.25
CA SER A 210 -5.74 3.94 -17.77
C SER A 210 -6.34 5.35 -17.76
N LEU A 211 -6.20 6.09 -16.65
CA LEU A 211 -6.71 7.45 -16.53
C LEU A 211 -6.02 8.41 -17.49
N VAL A 212 -4.71 8.29 -17.68
CA VAL A 212 -3.94 9.08 -18.66
C VAL A 212 -4.45 8.82 -20.08
N ALA A 213 -4.58 7.55 -20.47
CA ALA A 213 -5.06 7.17 -21.80
C ALA A 213 -6.50 7.63 -22.05
N ILE A 214 -7.39 7.47 -21.07
CA ILE A 214 -8.78 7.93 -21.15
C ILE A 214 -8.83 9.46 -21.27
N LYS A 215 -8.07 10.20 -20.45
CA LYS A 215 -8.01 11.66 -20.54
C LYS A 215 -7.61 12.10 -21.95
N LYS A 216 -6.52 11.55 -22.47
CA LYS A 216 -6.01 11.89 -23.79
C LYS A 216 -6.98 11.53 -24.91
N LEU A 217 -7.35 10.27 -25.04
CA LEU A 217 -8.03 9.75 -26.24
C LEU A 217 -9.54 10.05 -26.26
N ILE A 218 -10.18 10.22 -25.09
CA ILE A 218 -11.62 10.46 -25.00
C ILE A 218 -11.93 11.94 -24.74
N TYR A 219 -11.23 12.58 -23.80
CA TYR A 219 -11.59 13.94 -23.38
C TYR A 219 -10.80 15.02 -24.14
N ASP A 220 -9.49 14.87 -24.30
CA ASP A 220 -8.63 15.87 -24.93
C ASP A 220 -8.72 15.80 -26.47
N GLU A 221 -8.47 14.62 -27.06
CA GLU A 221 -8.42 14.42 -28.52
C GLU A 221 -9.76 13.98 -29.12
N LYS A 222 -10.67 13.44 -28.29
CA LYS A 222 -11.98 12.93 -28.70
C LYS A 222 -11.92 11.94 -29.87
N LYS A 223 -10.84 11.15 -29.93
CA LYS A 223 -10.64 10.07 -30.91
C LYS A 223 -11.68 8.97 -30.72
N TYR A 224 -12.07 8.72 -29.47
CA TYR A 224 -13.10 7.75 -29.09
C TYR A 224 -14.10 8.36 -28.11
N THR A 225 -15.28 7.77 -28.04
CA THR A 225 -16.27 8.04 -27.01
C THR A 225 -16.14 7.05 -25.85
N MET A 226 -16.66 7.43 -24.67
CA MET A 226 -16.69 6.51 -23.52
C MET A 226 -17.50 5.24 -23.80
N ALA A 227 -18.60 5.34 -24.56
CA ALA A 227 -19.39 4.18 -24.94
C ALA A 227 -18.58 3.19 -25.80
N GLN A 228 -17.80 3.68 -26.76
CA GLN A 228 -16.91 2.84 -27.57
C GLN A 228 -15.85 2.13 -26.73
N LEU A 229 -15.23 2.83 -25.77
CA LEU A 229 -14.28 2.21 -24.85
C LEU A 229 -14.94 1.12 -24.02
N VAL A 230 -16.10 1.38 -23.40
CA VAL A 230 -16.81 0.39 -22.59
C VAL A 230 -17.14 -0.84 -23.42
N THR A 231 -17.67 -0.69 -24.64
CA THR A 231 -17.93 -1.82 -25.55
C THR A 231 -16.65 -2.60 -25.86
N ALA A 232 -15.56 -1.91 -26.21
CA ALA A 232 -14.29 -2.56 -26.52
C ALA A 232 -13.73 -3.35 -25.33
N LEU A 233 -13.84 -2.82 -24.11
CA LEU A 233 -13.45 -3.51 -22.88
C LEU A 233 -14.29 -4.77 -22.64
N ARG A 234 -15.62 -4.69 -22.82
CA ARG A 234 -16.52 -5.85 -22.67
C ARG A 234 -16.26 -6.96 -23.68
N ALA A 235 -15.78 -6.60 -24.86
CA ALA A 235 -15.34 -7.53 -25.88
C ALA A 235 -13.91 -8.05 -25.65
N ASN A 236 -13.24 -7.69 -24.54
CA ASN A 236 -11.81 -7.96 -24.33
C ASN A 236 -10.96 -7.55 -25.54
N TRP A 237 -11.30 -6.40 -26.14
CA TRP A 237 -10.71 -5.85 -27.36
C TRP A 237 -10.87 -6.69 -28.64
N HIS A 238 -11.64 -7.79 -28.63
CA HIS A 238 -11.94 -8.55 -29.85
C HIS A 238 -12.68 -7.68 -30.87
N GLY A 239 -12.07 -7.44 -32.03
CA GLY A 239 -12.57 -6.53 -33.06
C GLY A 239 -12.20 -5.04 -32.87
N TYR A 240 -11.38 -4.71 -31.86
CA TYR A 240 -10.98 -3.35 -31.50
C TYR A 240 -9.45 -3.22 -31.33
N GLU A 241 -8.65 -3.97 -32.09
CA GLU A 241 -7.19 -4.01 -31.94
C GLU A 241 -6.53 -2.65 -32.17
N ASP A 242 -6.94 -1.89 -33.19
CA ASP A 242 -6.40 -0.55 -33.45
C ASP A 242 -6.63 0.39 -32.25
N MET A 243 -7.83 0.35 -31.68
CA MET A 243 -8.16 1.11 -30.47
C MET A 243 -7.30 0.65 -29.29
N ARG A 244 -7.13 -0.67 -29.10
CA ARG A 244 -6.26 -1.21 -28.03
C ARG A 244 -4.82 -0.72 -28.17
N GLN A 245 -4.29 -0.69 -29.39
CA GLN A 245 -2.95 -0.17 -29.68
C GLN A 245 -2.84 1.32 -29.38
N ASP A 246 -3.86 2.11 -29.70
CA ASP A 246 -3.88 3.53 -29.36
C ASP A 246 -3.86 3.77 -27.84
N PHE A 247 -4.65 3.01 -27.07
CA PHE A 247 -4.64 3.07 -25.61
C PHE A 247 -3.30 2.57 -25.02
N LEU A 248 -2.68 1.55 -25.61
CA LEU A 248 -1.39 1.03 -25.19
C LEU A 248 -0.24 2.03 -25.44
N ASN A 249 -0.31 2.76 -26.55
CA ASN A 249 0.70 3.74 -26.96
C ASN A 249 0.43 5.15 -26.42
N ALA A 250 -0.59 5.31 -25.56
CA ALA A 250 -0.78 6.54 -24.81
C ALA A 250 0.41 6.79 -23.85
N PRO A 251 0.72 8.06 -23.50
CA PRO A 251 1.86 8.43 -22.66
C PRO A 251 1.94 7.72 -21.31
#